data_AF-A0A7Y2XQ56-F1
#
_entry.id   AF-A0A7Y2XQ56-F1
#
_cell.length_a   1.000
_cell.length_b   1.000
_cell.length_c   1.000
_cell.angle_alpha   90.00
_cell.angle_beta   90.00
_cell.angle_gamma   90.00
#
_symmetry.space_group_name_H-M   'P 1'
#
loop_
_entity.id
_entity.type
_entity.pdbx_description
1 polymer ?
#
loop_
_entity_poly.entity_id
_entity_poly.type
_entity_poly.pdbx_seq_one_letter_code
_entity_poly.pdbx_strand_id
1 'polypeptide(L)'
;MLDKQMDQAERLRDEMEIELKRLSVSDRESMLASAEILKDSSDYVRRIYERFLLRESELNALKSAGLAKEHPKIKHYQSQVTDVQQVLQKAIVKEIEAFQARKNLQDKRVEELKKRVSSNQADSTNKARLLQEFNIAREEYQSAVKAKEQMAVRYDTEKTKIKIPAKHVIVHDTPEQSGVPVTRGREFVATLATVCSLPFAIGLGIMLMYLAELALPRRG
;
A
#
# COMPACT_ATOMS: atom_id res chain seq x y z
N MET A 1 -3.68 -1.18 8.65
CA MET A 1 -4.45 -0.30 9.56
C MET A 1 -4.68 -0.96 10.92
N LEU A 2 -5.04 -2.25 10.98
CA LEU A 2 -5.20 -2.97 12.26
C LEU A 2 -3.95 -2.97 13.14
N ASP A 3 -2.76 -3.17 12.56
CA ASP A 3 -1.51 -3.18 13.35
C ASP A 3 -1.27 -1.85 14.06
N LYS A 4 -1.51 -0.72 13.37
CA LYS A 4 -1.44 0.62 13.99
C LYS A 4 -2.44 0.80 15.13
N GLN A 5 -3.65 0.23 15.00
CA GLN A 5 -4.67 0.28 16.04
C GLN A 5 -4.29 -0.60 17.24
N MET A 6 -3.65 -1.74 17.00
CA MET A 6 -3.11 -2.60 18.04
C MET A 6 -1.99 -1.90 18.81
N ASP A 7 -1.02 -1.31 18.13
CA ASP A 7 0.09 -0.57 18.76
C ASP A 7 -0.39 0.61 19.60
N GLN A 8 -1.45 1.29 19.16
CA GLN A 8 -2.08 2.36 19.94
C GLN A 8 -2.79 1.80 21.17
N ALA A 9 -3.51 0.68 21.03
CA ALA A 9 -4.22 0.07 22.14
C ALA A 9 -3.27 -0.49 23.21
N GLU A 10 -2.12 -1.05 22.80
CA GLU A 10 -1.06 -1.53 23.71
C GLU A 10 -0.38 -0.38 24.44
N ARG A 11 -0.04 0.72 23.75
CA ARG A 11 0.50 1.92 24.40
C ARG A 11 -0.43 2.47 25.47
N LEU A 12 -1.71 2.61 25.17
CA LEU A 12 -2.71 3.09 26.13
C LEU A 12 -2.85 2.14 27.33
N ARG A 13 -2.79 0.83 27.12
CA ARG A 13 -2.79 -0.15 28.21
C ARG A 13 -1.57 0.03 29.11
N ASP A 14 -0.38 0.18 28.52
CA ASP A 14 0.87 0.29 29.26
C ASP A 14 0.94 1.60 30.05
N GLU A 15 0.47 2.70 29.46
CA GLU A 15 0.28 3.98 30.14
C GLU A 15 -0.63 3.82 31.37
N MET A 16 -1.81 3.20 31.20
CA MET A 16 -2.73 2.93 32.31
C MET A 16 -2.10 2.04 33.39
N GLU A 17 -1.27 1.05 33.01
CA GLU A 17 -0.58 0.19 33.98
C GLU A 17 0.47 0.94 34.78
N ILE A 18 1.22 1.85 34.14
CA ILE A 18 2.21 2.69 34.82
C ILE A 18 1.52 3.62 35.81
N GLU A 19 0.40 4.23 35.42
CA GLU A 19 -0.39 5.08 36.32
C GLU A 19 -0.92 4.29 37.51
N LEU A 20 -1.47 3.10 37.28
CA LEU A 20 -2.00 2.25 38.35
C LEU A 20 -0.93 1.83 39.36
N LYS A 21 0.30 1.55 38.89
CA LYS A 21 1.44 1.23 39.78
C LYS A 21 1.89 2.40 40.65
N ARG A 22 1.59 3.64 40.25
CA ARG A 22 1.89 4.85 41.03
C ARG A 22 0.82 5.16 42.08
N LEU A 23 -0.39 4.63 41.92
CA LEU A 23 -1.50 4.83 42.84
C LEU A 23 -1.37 3.86 44.03
N SER A 24 -1.30 4.39 45.24
CA SER A 24 -1.27 3.62 46.48
C SER A 24 -2.02 4.34 47.61
N VAL A 25 -2.61 3.56 48.50
CA VAL A 25 -3.41 4.06 49.64
C VAL A 25 -2.92 3.49 50.97
N SER A 26 -1.69 2.94 51.02
CA SER A 26 -1.14 2.31 52.23
C SER A 26 -0.96 3.30 53.38
N ASP A 27 -0.37 4.46 53.06
CA ASP A 27 0.04 5.48 54.02
C ASP A 27 -0.56 6.84 53.68
N ARG A 28 -0.66 7.73 54.67
CA ARG A 28 -1.19 9.11 54.48
C ARG A 28 -0.48 9.83 53.34
N GLU A 29 0.85 9.75 53.28
CA GLU A 29 1.64 10.40 52.22
C GLU A 29 1.34 9.78 50.84
N SER A 30 1.25 8.46 50.75
CA SER A 30 0.91 7.77 49.50
C SER A 30 -0.52 8.10 49.02
N MET A 31 -1.46 8.25 49.95
CA MET A 31 -2.83 8.67 49.66
C MET A 31 -2.86 10.10 49.11
N LEU A 32 -2.09 11.02 49.69
CA LEU A 32 -2.00 12.40 49.21
C LEU A 32 -1.33 12.47 47.83
N ALA A 33 -0.27 11.69 47.60
CA ALA A 33 0.36 11.57 46.29
C ALA A 33 -0.62 11.02 45.24
N SER A 34 -1.43 10.02 45.60
CA SER A 34 -2.46 9.47 44.72
C SER A 34 -3.60 10.46 44.48
N ALA A 35 -4.01 11.23 45.49
CA ALA A 35 -5.00 12.29 45.34
C ALA A 35 -4.53 13.37 44.37
N GLU A 36 -3.25 13.73 44.43
CA GLU A 36 -2.63 14.73 43.56
C GLU A 36 -2.58 14.27 42.10
N ILE A 37 -2.34 12.98 41.85
CA ILE A 37 -2.39 12.40 40.50
C ILE A 37 -3.85 12.34 40.00
N LEU A 38 -4.79 11.97 40.87
CA LEU A 38 -6.19 11.76 40.50
C LEU A 38 -7.02 13.05 40.42
N LYS A 39 -6.51 14.18 40.92
CA LYS A 39 -7.24 15.46 40.85
C LYS A 39 -7.50 15.93 39.42
N ASP A 40 -6.60 15.55 38.50
CA ASP A 40 -6.68 15.92 37.09
C ASP A 40 -7.66 15.02 36.33
N SER A 41 -7.86 13.78 36.80
CA SER A 41 -8.75 12.81 36.17
C SER A 41 -10.18 12.80 36.76
N SER A 42 -10.34 13.24 38.02
CA SER A 42 -11.61 13.17 38.75
C SER A 42 -11.90 14.45 39.53
N ASP A 43 -12.88 15.23 39.05
CA ASP A 43 -13.41 16.41 39.75
C ASP A 43 -13.91 16.10 41.17
N TYR A 44 -14.36 14.87 41.41
CA TYR A 44 -14.83 14.43 42.72
C TYR A 44 -13.68 14.30 43.71
N VAL A 45 -12.58 13.65 43.33
CA VAL A 45 -11.37 13.53 44.16
C VAL A 45 -10.76 14.91 44.41
N ARG A 46 -10.70 15.77 43.37
CA ARG A 46 -10.20 17.15 43.49
C ARG A 46 -10.93 17.94 44.58
N ARG A 47 -12.26 17.96 44.57
CA ARG A 47 -13.07 18.70 45.55
C ARG A 47 -12.85 18.22 46.99
N ILE A 48 -12.69 16.91 47.18
CA ILE A 48 -12.47 16.35 48.53
C ILE A 48 -11.04 16.66 48.99
N TYR A 49 -10.06 16.57 48.09
CA TYR A 49 -8.67 16.91 48.37
C TYR A 49 -8.50 18.39 48.75
N GLU A 50 -9.10 19.31 48.00
CA GLU A 50 -9.11 20.74 48.34
C GLU A 50 -9.76 21.00 49.71
N ARG A 51 -10.88 20.30 50.01
CA ARG A 51 -11.53 20.37 51.32
C ARG A 51 -10.63 19.85 52.44
N PHE A 52 -9.89 18.76 52.19
CA PHE A 52 -8.93 18.22 53.15
C PHE A 52 -7.83 19.24 53.46
N LEU A 53 -7.22 19.82 52.42
CA LEU A 53 -6.17 20.85 52.58
C LEU A 53 -6.69 22.07 53.34
N LEU A 54 -7.92 22.52 53.05
CA LEU A 54 -8.55 23.62 53.77
C LEU A 54 -8.69 23.30 55.26
N ARG A 55 -9.23 22.12 55.62
CA ARG A 55 -9.41 21.72 57.03
C ARG A 55 -8.08 21.55 57.76
N GLU A 56 -7.06 21.04 57.09
CA GLU A 56 -5.71 20.94 57.64
C GLU A 56 -5.10 22.33 57.89
N SER A 57 -5.32 23.27 56.98
CA SER A 57 -4.88 24.67 57.15
C SER A 57 -5.57 25.36 58.34
N GLU A 58 -6.88 25.17 58.51
CA GLU A 58 -7.65 25.71 59.64
C GLU A 58 -7.14 25.16 60.99
N LEU A 59 -6.87 23.85 61.03
CA LEU A 59 -6.32 23.19 62.20
C LEU A 59 -4.91 23.69 62.54
N ASN A 60 -4.08 23.92 61.52
CA ASN A 60 -2.74 24.49 61.72
C ASN A 60 -2.80 25.95 62.19
N ALA A 61 -3.72 26.75 61.65
CA ALA A 61 -3.94 28.13 62.11
C ALA A 61 -4.34 28.18 63.60
N LEU A 62 -5.20 27.26 64.05
CA LEU A 62 -5.59 27.15 65.47
C LEU A 62 -4.43 26.74 66.37
N LYS A 63 -3.56 25.82 65.91
CA LYS A 63 -2.34 25.46 66.63
C LYS A 63 -1.37 26.63 66.72
N SER A 64 -1.18 27.37 65.61
CA SER A 64 -0.32 28.55 65.55
C SER A 64 -0.83 29.70 66.41
N ALA A 65 -2.15 29.80 66.61
CA ALA A 65 -2.77 30.74 67.55
C ALA A 65 -2.50 30.40 69.04
N GLY A 66 -1.73 29.34 69.33
CA GLY A 66 -1.31 28.98 70.67
C GLY A 66 -2.32 28.13 71.45
N LEU A 67 -3.36 27.61 70.81
CA LEU A 67 -4.28 26.69 71.46
C LEU A 67 -3.56 25.37 71.77
N ALA A 68 -3.68 24.90 73.02
CA ALA A 68 -3.12 23.62 73.44
C ALA A 68 -3.81 22.46 72.71
N LYS A 69 -3.06 21.37 72.45
CA LYS A 69 -3.57 20.17 71.75
C LYS A 69 -4.86 19.59 72.36
N GLU A 70 -5.01 19.73 73.68
CA GLU A 70 -6.17 19.25 74.44
C GLU A 70 -7.42 20.16 74.32
N HIS A 71 -7.30 21.35 73.72
CA HIS A 71 -8.39 22.31 73.64
C HIS A 71 -9.60 21.72 72.86
N PRO A 72 -10.85 21.85 73.34
CA PRO A 72 -12.03 21.28 72.70
C PRO A 72 -12.17 21.65 71.22
N LYS A 73 -11.85 22.90 70.89
CA LYS A 73 -11.79 23.39 69.50
C LYS A 73 -10.76 22.62 68.66
N ILE A 74 -9.55 22.36 69.16
CA ILE A 74 -8.55 21.56 68.42
C ILE A 74 -9.05 20.14 68.21
N LYS A 75 -9.60 19.49 69.24
CA LYS A 75 -10.16 18.12 69.12
C LYS A 75 -11.28 18.07 68.08
N HIS A 76 -12.14 19.08 68.03
CA HIS A 76 -13.20 19.17 67.03
C HIS A 76 -12.65 19.27 65.60
N TYR A 77 -11.69 20.16 65.34
CA TYR A 77 -11.08 20.29 64.02
C TYR A 77 -10.25 19.05 63.64
N GLN A 78 -9.61 18.39 64.61
CA GLN A 78 -8.93 17.10 64.39
C GLN A 78 -9.92 16.04 63.90
N SER A 79 -11.08 15.92 64.55
CA SER A 79 -12.15 15.01 64.12
C SER A 79 -12.61 15.32 62.69
N GLN A 80 -12.82 16.60 62.37
CA GLN A 80 -13.23 16.99 61.01
C GLN A 80 -12.16 16.64 59.95
N VAL A 81 -10.88 16.84 60.26
CA VAL A 81 -9.78 16.44 59.35
C VAL A 81 -9.78 14.93 59.17
N THR A 82 -9.95 14.14 60.23
CA THR A 82 -10.01 12.68 60.12
C THR A 82 -11.21 12.19 59.33
N ASP A 83 -12.37 12.82 59.48
CA ASP A 83 -13.59 12.47 58.74
C ASP A 83 -13.39 12.73 57.24
N VAL A 84 -12.86 13.91 56.89
CA VAL A 84 -12.57 14.26 55.49
C VAL A 84 -11.47 13.35 54.93
N GLN A 85 -10.47 12.98 55.73
CA GLN A 85 -9.42 12.04 55.33
C GLN A 85 -10.01 10.66 54.98
N GLN A 86 -10.92 10.13 55.79
CA GLN A 86 -11.58 8.84 55.50
C GLN A 86 -12.43 8.91 54.23
N VAL A 87 -13.13 10.04 54.02
CA VAL A 87 -13.92 10.25 52.80
C VAL A 87 -13.01 10.33 51.57
N LEU A 88 -11.87 11.03 51.67
CA LEU A 88 -10.85 11.10 50.62
C LEU A 88 -10.28 9.73 50.30
N GLN A 89 -9.93 8.95 51.33
CA GLN A 89 -9.41 7.59 51.16
C GLN A 89 -10.40 6.70 50.38
N LYS A 90 -11.69 6.73 50.78
CA LYS A 90 -12.75 5.98 50.08
C LYS A 90 -12.94 6.45 48.63
N ALA A 91 -12.82 7.76 48.38
CA ALA A 91 -12.92 8.32 47.05
C ALA A 91 -11.77 7.83 46.14
N ILE A 92 -10.54 7.83 46.66
CA ILE A 92 -9.36 7.35 45.93
C ILE A 92 -9.47 5.86 45.63
N VAL A 93 -9.88 5.03 46.61
CA VAL A 93 -10.07 3.59 46.39
C VAL A 93 -11.10 3.33 45.29
N LYS A 94 -12.23 4.03 45.31
CA LYS A 94 -13.25 3.92 44.23
C LYS A 94 -12.70 4.32 42.87
N GLU A 95 -11.89 5.36 42.80
CA GLU A 95 -11.29 5.81 41.53
C GLU A 95 -10.24 4.80 41.03
N ILE A 96 -9.45 4.21 41.93
CA ILE A 96 -8.52 3.11 41.60
C ILE A 96 -9.29 1.90 41.07
N GLU A 97 -10.38 1.49 41.72
CA GLU A 97 -11.23 0.40 41.25
C GLU A 97 -11.82 0.70 39.86
N ALA A 98 -12.28 1.94 39.63
CA ALA A 98 -12.77 2.38 38.34
C ALA A 98 -11.66 2.37 37.27
N PHE A 99 -10.44 2.79 37.62
CA PHE A 99 -9.27 2.72 36.74
C PHE A 99 -8.89 1.27 36.40
N GLN A 100 -8.90 0.36 37.38
CA GLN A 100 -8.70 -1.07 37.16
C GLN A 100 -9.75 -1.66 36.22
N ALA A 101 -11.02 -1.28 36.39
CA ALA A 101 -12.09 -1.72 35.49
C ALA A 101 -11.88 -1.21 34.05
N ARG A 102 -11.45 0.03 33.88
CA ARG A 102 -11.09 0.60 32.55
C ARG A 102 -9.91 -0.13 31.92
N LYS A 103 -8.85 -0.41 32.70
CA LYS A 103 -7.71 -1.20 32.24
C LYS A 103 -8.17 -2.59 31.76
N ASN A 104 -8.97 -3.29 32.55
CA ASN A 104 -9.46 -4.62 32.20
C ASN A 104 -10.28 -4.62 30.89
N LEU A 105 -11.06 -3.56 30.63
CA LEU A 105 -11.76 -3.39 29.36
C LEU A 105 -10.78 -3.19 28.20
N GLN A 106 -9.74 -2.39 28.41
CA GLN A 106 -8.70 -2.15 27.42
C GLN A 106 -7.88 -3.42 27.13
N ASP A 107 -7.58 -4.23 28.16
CA ASP A 107 -6.91 -5.53 28.01
C ASP A 107 -7.72 -6.47 27.11
N LYS A 108 -9.04 -6.58 27.35
CA LYS A 108 -9.93 -7.36 26.48
C LYS A 108 -9.93 -6.86 25.04
N ARG A 109 -9.94 -5.54 24.85
CA ARG A 109 -9.87 -4.92 23.51
C ARG A 109 -8.57 -5.26 22.79
N VAL A 110 -7.43 -5.23 23.50
CA VAL A 110 -6.13 -5.63 22.95
C VAL A 110 -6.15 -7.11 22.58
N GLU A 111 -6.70 -7.97 23.42
CA GLU A 111 -6.81 -9.41 23.14
C GLU A 111 -7.68 -9.69 21.90
N GLU A 112 -8.82 -9.01 21.77
CA GLU A 112 -9.67 -9.11 20.58
C GLU A 112 -8.95 -8.62 19.32
N LEU A 113 -8.24 -7.50 19.39
CA LEU A 113 -7.46 -6.98 18.26
C LEU A 113 -6.36 -7.97 17.85
N LYS A 114 -5.66 -8.58 18.81
CA LYS A 114 -4.66 -9.63 18.55
C LYS A 114 -5.26 -10.81 17.80
N LYS A 115 -6.45 -11.28 18.23
CA LYS A 115 -7.18 -12.36 17.53
C LYS A 115 -7.57 -11.98 16.11
N ARG A 116 -8.00 -10.73 15.88
CA ARG A 116 -8.34 -10.24 14.54
C ARG A 116 -7.10 -10.11 13.64
N VAL A 117 -5.99 -9.61 14.17
CA VAL A 117 -4.72 -9.50 13.44
C VAL A 117 -4.22 -10.88 13.04
N SER A 118 -4.18 -11.84 13.98
CA SER A 118 -3.72 -13.21 13.67
C SER A 118 -4.63 -13.92 12.67
N SER A 119 -5.95 -13.79 12.79
CA SER A 119 -6.90 -14.32 11.80
C SER A 119 -6.69 -13.71 10.42
N ASN A 120 -6.58 -12.37 10.33
CA ASN A 120 -6.37 -11.70 9.05
C ASN A 120 -5.03 -12.09 8.42
N GLN A 121 -3.98 -12.27 9.21
CA GLN A 121 -2.69 -12.75 8.72
C GLN A 121 -2.81 -14.18 8.18
N ALA A 122 -3.47 -15.08 8.90
CA ALA A 122 -3.71 -16.46 8.45
C ALA A 122 -4.55 -16.52 7.16
N ASP A 123 -5.60 -15.70 7.05
CA ASP A 123 -6.44 -15.63 5.86
C ASP A 123 -5.65 -15.06 4.67
N SER A 124 -4.83 -14.04 4.92
CA SER A 124 -3.98 -13.42 3.89
C SER A 124 -2.91 -14.39 3.38
N THR A 125 -2.26 -15.15 4.26
CA THR A 125 -1.26 -16.15 3.86
C THR A 125 -1.91 -17.31 3.11
N ASN A 126 -3.08 -17.78 3.56
CA ASN A 126 -3.85 -18.80 2.84
C ASN A 126 -4.26 -18.33 1.45
N LYS A 127 -4.76 -17.09 1.32
CA LYS A 127 -5.12 -16.52 0.02
C LYS A 127 -3.90 -16.37 -0.90
N ALA A 128 -2.77 -15.93 -0.36
CA ALA A 128 -1.52 -15.82 -1.12
C ALA A 128 -1.07 -17.20 -1.63
N ARG A 129 -1.14 -18.23 -0.78
CA ARG A 129 -0.83 -19.61 -1.15
C ARG A 129 -1.75 -20.13 -2.26
N LEU A 130 -3.07 -19.95 -2.12
CA LEU A 130 -4.04 -20.36 -3.14
C LEU A 130 -3.82 -19.65 -4.48
N LEU A 131 -3.47 -18.36 -4.46
CA LEU A 131 -3.13 -17.60 -5.67
C LEU A 131 -1.88 -18.16 -6.35
N GLN A 132 -0.86 -18.51 -5.56
CA GLN A 132 0.36 -19.13 -6.08
C GLN A 132 0.07 -20.50 -6.69
N GLU A 133 -0.67 -21.37 -6.00
CA GLU A 133 -1.09 -22.68 -6.50
C GLU A 133 -1.89 -22.55 -7.80
N PHE A 134 -2.81 -21.58 -7.87
CA PHE A 134 -3.57 -21.27 -9.08
C PHE A 134 -2.68 -20.83 -10.24
N ASN A 135 -1.69 -19.97 -9.97
CA ASN A 135 -0.76 -19.51 -11.01
C ASN A 135 0.10 -20.65 -11.55
N ILE A 136 0.60 -21.54 -10.68
CA ILE A 136 1.34 -22.74 -11.09
C ILE A 136 0.46 -23.64 -11.97
N ALA A 137 -0.76 -23.97 -11.52
CA ALA A 137 -1.68 -24.80 -12.29
C ALA A 137 -2.03 -24.18 -13.65
N ARG A 138 -2.17 -22.85 -13.71
CA ARG A 138 -2.40 -22.12 -14.97
C ARG A 138 -1.19 -22.20 -15.90
N GLU A 139 0.02 -22.02 -15.39
CA GLU A 139 1.26 -22.14 -16.18
C GLU A 139 1.45 -23.56 -16.72
N GLU A 140 1.21 -24.57 -15.89
CA GLU A 140 1.22 -25.99 -16.28
C GLU A 140 0.20 -26.27 -17.38
N TYR A 141 -1.03 -25.76 -17.25
CA TYR A 141 -2.06 -25.89 -18.27
C TYR A 141 -1.64 -25.24 -19.59
N GLN A 142 -1.13 -24.01 -19.55
CA GLN A 142 -0.65 -23.31 -20.75
C GLN A 142 0.52 -24.04 -21.41
N SER A 143 1.43 -24.61 -20.62
CA SER A 143 2.53 -25.43 -21.10
C SER A 143 2.02 -26.70 -21.79
N ALA A 144 1.05 -27.40 -21.18
CA ALA A 144 0.43 -28.59 -21.75
C ALA A 144 -0.31 -28.30 -23.07
N VAL A 145 -1.02 -27.18 -23.16
CA VAL A 145 -1.67 -26.73 -24.40
C VAL A 145 -0.63 -26.48 -25.50
N LYS A 146 0.44 -25.73 -25.20
CA LYS A 146 1.54 -25.49 -26.15
C LYS A 146 2.20 -26.80 -26.60
N ALA A 147 2.44 -27.72 -25.68
CA ALA A 147 3.00 -29.03 -26.01
C ALA A 147 2.07 -29.84 -26.93
N LYS A 148 0.75 -29.81 -26.66
CA LYS A 148 -0.25 -30.45 -27.52
C LYS A 148 -0.25 -29.86 -28.93
N GLU A 149 -0.22 -28.54 -29.05
CA GLU A 149 -0.15 -27.84 -30.35
C GLU A 149 1.12 -28.21 -31.12
N GLN A 150 2.28 -28.23 -30.44
CA GLN A 150 3.55 -28.65 -31.05
C GLN A 150 3.51 -30.11 -31.53
N MET A 151 2.92 -31.03 -30.75
CA MET A 151 2.78 -32.43 -31.15
C MET A 151 1.82 -32.61 -32.32
N ALA A 152 0.73 -31.85 -32.37
CA ALA A 152 -0.20 -31.86 -33.50
C ALA A 152 0.50 -31.42 -34.80
N VAL A 153 1.26 -30.31 -34.76
CA VAL A 153 2.05 -29.84 -35.91
C VAL A 153 3.07 -30.89 -36.37
N ARG A 154 3.79 -31.52 -35.42
CA ARG A 154 4.73 -32.60 -35.73
C ARG A 154 4.04 -33.79 -36.39
N TYR A 155 2.89 -34.22 -35.86
CA TYR A 155 2.11 -35.32 -36.42
C TYR A 155 1.64 -35.04 -37.85
N ASP A 156 1.12 -33.84 -38.12
CA ASP A 156 0.69 -33.44 -39.46
C ASP A 156 1.86 -33.35 -40.45
N THR A 157 3.03 -32.92 -39.97
CA THR A 157 4.27 -32.89 -40.77
C THR A 157 4.74 -34.30 -41.12
N GLU A 158 4.72 -35.25 -40.19
CA GLU A 158 5.09 -36.64 -40.47
C GLU A 158 4.06 -37.33 -41.39
N LYS A 159 2.77 -37.08 -41.18
CA LYS A 159 1.71 -37.59 -42.06
C LYS A 159 1.83 -37.08 -43.49
N THR A 160 2.19 -35.80 -43.67
CA THR A 160 2.43 -35.22 -45.01
C THR A 160 3.67 -35.79 -45.66
N LYS A 161 4.78 -36.00 -44.92
CA LYS A 161 5.97 -36.71 -45.43
C LYS A 161 5.66 -38.12 -45.93
N ILE A 162 4.85 -38.90 -45.19
CA ILE A 162 4.45 -40.26 -45.60
C ILE A 162 3.56 -40.23 -46.85
N LYS A 163 2.67 -39.23 -46.97
CA LYS A 163 1.74 -39.12 -48.10
C LYS A 163 2.36 -38.57 -49.37
N ILE A 164 3.46 -37.84 -49.31
CA ILE A 164 4.19 -37.41 -50.51
C ILE A 164 4.94 -38.63 -51.03
N PRO A 165 4.52 -39.25 -52.15
CA PRO A 165 5.34 -40.31 -52.74
C PRO A 165 6.70 -39.69 -53.08
N ALA A 166 7.78 -40.37 -52.69
CA ALA A 166 9.12 -40.08 -53.18
C ALA A 166 9.09 -40.33 -54.70
N LYS A 167 8.59 -39.36 -55.46
CA LYS A 167 8.71 -39.36 -56.91
C LYS A 167 10.21 -39.26 -57.17
N HIS A 168 10.82 -40.38 -57.50
CA HIS A 168 12.06 -40.37 -58.25
C HIS A 168 11.73 -39.59 -59.52
N VAL A 169 12.18 -38.35 -59.59
CA VAL A 169 12.21 -37.65 -60.86
C VAL A 169 13.25 -38.42 -61.68
N ILE A 170 12.77 -39.34 -62.51
CA ILE A 170 13.58 -39.92 -63.56
C ILE A 170 13.79 -38.75 -64.52
N VAL A 171 14.95 -38.12 -64.43
CA VAL A 171 15.37 -37.06 -65.35
C VAL A 171 15.55 -37.74 -66.70
N HIS A 172 14.54 -37.65 -67.55
CA HIS A 172 14.54 -38.34 -68.84
C HIS A 172 15.41 -37.66 -69.90
N ASP A 173 15.93 -36.46 -69.65
CA ASP A 173 16.92 -35.81 -70.50
C ASP A 173 17.72 -34.79 -69.70
N THR A 174 19.04 -34.72 -69.92
CA THR A 174 19.86 -33.61 -69.45
C THR A 174 19.37 -32.33 -70.12
N PRO A 175 19.14 -31.23 -69.38
CA PRO A 175 18.63 -30.00 -69.97
C PRO A 175 19.63 -29.48 -71.02
N GLU A 176 19.22 -29.45 -72.29
CA GLU A 176 19.97 -28.78 -73.34
C GLU A 176 20.07 -27.29 -72.98
N GLN A 177 21.29 -26.83 -72.71
CA GLN A 177 21.57 -25.41 -72.58
C GLN A 177 21.35 -24.76 -73.95
N SER A 178 20.21 -24.11 -74.14
CA SER A 178 19.97 -23.23 -75.29
C SER A 178 21.04 -22.14 -75.32
N GLY A 179 21.95 -22.22 -76.30
CA GLY A 179 23.02 -21.23 -76.52
C GLY A 179 22.53 -19.87 -77.05
N VAL A 180 21.21 -19.67 -77.14
CA VAL A 180 20.61 -18.40 -77.57
C VAL A 180 20.10 -17.67 -76.33
N PRO A 181 20.65 -16.49 -76.00
CA PRO A 181 20.16 -15.71 -74.87
C PRO A 181 18.73 -15.26 -75.18
N VAL A 182 17.77 -15.70 -74.36
CA VAL A 182 16.36 -15.30 -74.47
C VAL A 182 16.21 -13.86 -73.98
N THR A 183 16.67 -12.91 -74.79
CA THR A 183 16.40 -11.48 -74.64
C THR A 183 15.61 -11.01 -75.85
N ARG A 184 14.38 -11.55 -75.99
CA ARG A 184 13.40 -10.98 -76.92
C ARG A 184 13.09 -9.56 -76.46
N GLY A 185 13.52 -8.56 -77.24
CA GLY A 185 13.00 -7.20 -77.12
C GLY A 185 14.02 -6.08 -76.92
N ARG A 186 15.31 -6.33 -76.72
CA ARG A 186 16.28 -5.22 -76.55
C ARG A 186 16.43 -4.39 -77.83
N GLU A 187 16.51 -5.05 -78.98
CA GLU A 187 16.59 -4.36 -80.27
C GLU A 187 15.30 -3.61 -80.61
N PHE A 188 14.14 -4.19 -80.29
CA PHE A 188 12.82 -3.56 -80.47
C PHE A 188 12.64 -2.32 -79.60
N VAL A 189 13.04 -2.38 -78.32
CA VAL A 189 12.95 -1.23 -77.41
C VAL A 189 13.90 -0.11 -77.85
N ALA A 190 15.11 -0.44 -78.32
CA ALA A 190 16.06 0.55 -78.83
C ALA A 190 15.56 1.25 -80.10
N THR A 191 15.00 0.49 -81.06
CA THR A 191 14.42 1.10 -82.27
C THR A 191 13.19 1.95 -81.95
N LEU A 192 12.30 1.49 -81.07
CA LEU A 192 11.12 2.24 -80.65
C LEU A 192 11.50 3.56 -79.95
N ALA A 193 12.51 3.54 -79.07
CA ALA A 193 13.00 4.74 -78.40
C ALA A 193 13.60 5.77 -79.37
N THR A 194 14.28 5.30 -80.43
CA THR A 194 14.89 6.18 -81.44
C THR A 194 13.83 6.83 -82.33
N VAL A 195 12.79 6.07 -82.70
CA VAL A 195 11.68 6.59 -83.53
C VAL A 195 10.83 7.60 -82.76
N CYS A 196 10.63 7.40 -81.45
CA CYS A 196 9.86 8.35 -80.63
C CYS A 196 10.63 9.63 -80.28
N SER A 197 11.96 9.58 -80.14
CA SER A 197 12.74 10.74 -79.70
C SER A 197 13.00 11.77 -80.81
N LEU A 198 13.09 11.33 -82.06
CA LEU A 198 13.42 12.17 -83.21
C LEU A 198 12.38 13.27 -83.51
N PRO A 199 11.06 12.99 -83.59
CA PRO A 199 10.06 14.05 -83.79
C PRO A 199 9.95 14.98 -82.59
N PHE A 200 10.20 14.48 -81.37
CA PHE A 200 10.16 15.29 -80.16
C PHE A 200 11.30 16.31 -80.12
N ALA A 201 12.51 15.90 -80.53
CA ALA A 201 13.67 16.80 -80.64
C ALA A 201 13.47 17.89 -81.71
N ILE A 202 12.89 17.53 -82.86
CA ILE A 202 12.54 18.50 -83.91
C ILE A 202 11.51 19.51 -83.40
N GLY A 203 10.47 19.04 -82.70
CA GLY A 203 9.44 19.90 -82.11
C GLY A 203 10.01 20.91 -81.11
N LEU A 204 10.89 20.47 -80.20
CA LEU A 204 11.58 21.36 -79.27
C LEU A 204 12.49 22.37 -79.99
N GLY A 205 13.17 21.96 -81.05
CA GLY A 205 14.00 22.85 -81.87
C GLY A 205 13.18 23.98 -82.52
N ILE A 206 12.04 23.64 -83.13
CA ILE A 206 11.13 24.64 -83.73
C ILE A 206 10.58 25.58 -82.65
N MET A 207 10.20 25.05 -81.49
CA MET A 207 9.67 25.88 -80.40
C MET A 207 10.71 26.86 -79.86
N LEU A 208 11.96 26.43 -79.70
CA LEU A 208 13.07 27.29 -79.28
C LEU A 208 13.41 28.33 -80.34
N MET A 209 13.36 27.97 -81.63
CA MET A 209 13.56 28.93 -82.73
C MET A 209 12.47 29.99 -82.74
N TYR A 210 11.21 29.60 -82.54
CA TYR A 210 10.08 30.54 -82.46
C TYR A 210 10.17 31.45 -81.24
N LEU A 211 10.60 30.93 -80.08
CA LEU A 211 10.87 31.73 -78.89
C LEU A 211 12.04 32.71 -79.09
N ALA A 212 13.09 32.30 -79.79
CA ALA A 212 14.22 33.18 -80.13
C ALA A 212 13.81 34.30 -81.09
N GLU A 213 12.92 34.02 -82.05
CA GLU A 213 12.40 35.01 -82.99
C GLU A 213 11.41 36.00 -82.33
N LEU A 214 10.70 35.57 -81.27
CA LEU A 214 9.89 36.46 -80.42
C LEU A 214 10.71 37.29 -79.42
N ALA A 215 11.91 36.83 -79.04
CA ALA A 215 12.75 37.46 -78.02
C ALA A 215 13.76 38.49 -78.58
N LEU A 216 13.90 38.60 -79.91
CA LEU A 216 14.75 39.61 -80.56
C LEU A 216 13.89 40.72 -81.18
N PRO A 217 14.00 41.98 -80.71
CA PRO A 217 13.27 43.10 -81.31
C PRO A 217 13.78 43.37 -82.73
N ARG A 218 12.85 43.50 -83.69
CA ARG A 218 13.08 44.16 -84.98
C ARG A 218 13.83 45.49 -84.74
N ARG A 219 15.12 45.51 -85.05
CA ARG A 219 15.79 46.72 -85.56
C ARG A 219 15.51 46.75 -87.06
N GLY A 220 15.18 47.94 -87.56
CA GLY A 220 14.72 48.18 -88.93
C GLY A 220 15.66 47.72 -90.03
#